data_AF-A0A9D9AEL1-F1
#
_entry.id   AF-A0A9D9AEL1-F1
#
_cell.length_a   1.000
_cell.length_b   1.000
_cell.length_c   1.000
_cell.angle_alpha   90.00
_cell.angle_beta   90.00
_cell.angle_gamma   90.00
#
_symmetry.space_group_name_H-M   'P 1'
#
loop_
_entity.id
_entity.type
_entity.pdbx_description
1 polymer ?
#
loop_
_entity_poly.entity_id
_entity_poly.type
_entity_poly.pdbx_seq_one_letter_code
_entity_poly.pdbx_strand_id
1 'polypeptide(L)'
;MRTEAAALVTAVLLSLNAIVSAPAAADPLSSDIVDAQVINDIRVWLANPVVGILIDAQNKRLDTIPQDRIDALDGQWRAEREKDDQPLIAATLSNPLSIYVTQVQAGSVGLYTEIIVMDAKGLNVGQSAITSDFWQGDEAKFQKTYPIAPDAVFVDEAEFHDGSGTWRAQVNLSIANASGAAIGAVTVEVNLTELARRQALAAS
;
A
#
# COMPACT_ATOMS: atom_id res chain seq x y z
N MET A 1 -5.46 -65.95 58.70
CA MET A 1 -5.92 -64.65 58.17
C MET A 1 -4.77 -63.68 58.30
N ARG A 2 -4.02 -63.42 57.21
CA ARG A 2 -4.19 -62.26 56.30
C ARG A 2 -4.04 -60.92 57.07
N THR A 3 -2.91 -60.22 56.87
CA THR A 3 -2.76 -58.92 56.13
C THR A 3 -2.77 -57.74 57.12
N GLU A 4 -2.06 -56.61 56.99
CA GLU A 4 -1.20 -56.01 55.97
C GLU A 4 -0.45 -54.85 56.66
N ALA A 5 0.83 -54.61 56.32
CA ALA A 5 1.55 -53.42 56.74
C ALA A 5 1.44 -52.36 55.63
N ALA A 6 1.00 -51.17 56.01
CA ALA A 6 0.80 -50.01 55.13
C ALA A 6 2.12 -49.53 54.52
N ALA A 7 2.14 -49.33 53.19
CA ALA A 7 3.18 -48.60 52.49
C ALA A 7 2.59 -47.27 51.97
N LEU A 8 3.10 -46.18 52.53
CA LEU A 8 2.81 -44.80 52.16
C LEU A 8 3.52 -44.49 50.83
N VAL A 9 2.77 -44.15 49.78
CA VAL A 9 3.34 -43.66 48.51
C VAL A 9 3.17 -42.14 48.47
N THR A 10 4.25 -41.41 48.69
CA THR A 10 4.30 -39.96 48.54
C THR A 10 4.49 -39.62 47.06
N ALA A 11 3.44 -39.13 46.40
CA ALA A 11 3.52 -38.64 45.03
C ALA A 11 4.17 -37.24 45.01
N VAL A 12 5.37 -37.13 44.43
CA VAL A 12 6.01 -35.84 44.15
C VAL A 12 5.54 -35.38 42.77
N LEU A 13 4.68 -34.36 42.73
CA LEU A 13 4.29 -33.67 41.50
C LEU A 13 5.41 -32.69 41.11
N LEU A 14 6.20 -33.03 40.09
CA LEU A 14 7.05 -32.07 39.40
C LEU A 14 6.18 -31.21 38.47
N SER A 15 5.93 -29.96 38.85
CA SER A 15 5.34 -28.95 37.98
C SER A 15 6.37 -28.48 36.95
N LEU A 16 6.22 -28.90 35.69
CA LEU A 16 6.94 -28.32 34.55
C LEU A 16 6.40 -26.90 34.29
N ASN A 17 7.16 -25.87 34.66
CA ASN A 17 6.91 -24.51 34.18
C ASN A 17 7.39 -24.42 32.73
N ALA A 18 6.48 -24.59 31.77
CA ALA A 18 6.73 -24.23 30.39
C ALA A 18 6.88 -22.70 30.31
N ILE A 19 8.10 -22.21 30.10
CA ILE A 19 8.35 -20.82 29.75
C ILE A 19 7.81 -20.65 28.32
N VAL A 20 6.61 -20.09 28.21
CA VAL A 20 6.07 -19.65 26.93
C VAL A 20 6.80 -18.36 26.60
N SER A 21 7.87 -18.46 25.79
CA SER A 21 8.47 -17.28 25.17
C SER A 21 7.42 -16.64 24.27
N ALA A 22 6.94 -15.45 24.64
CA ALA A 22 6.19 -14.62 23.71
C ALA A 22 7.07 -14.38 22.47
N PRO A 23 6.51 -14.40 21.25
CA PRO A 23 7.28 -14.04 20.06
C PRO A 23 7.83 -12.62 20.28
N ALA A 24 9.14 -12.45 20.14
CA ALA A 24 9.73 -11.12 20.13
C ALA A 24 9.05 -10.34 19.00
N ALA A 25 8.45 -9.19 19.32
CA ALA A 25 8.07 -8.24 18.28
C ALA A 25 9.34 -7.93 17.49
N ALA A 26 9.33 -8.16 16.19
CA ALA A 26 10.44 -7.76 15.34
C ALA A 26 10.67 -6.25 15.54
N ASP A 27 11.93 -5.83 15.63
CA ASP A 27 12.27 -4.42 15.74
C ASP A 27 11.56 -3.63 14.63
N PRO A 28 11.06 -2.42 14.94
CA PRO A 28 10.37 -1.60 13.95
C PRO A 28 11.27 -1.36 12.74
N LEU A 29 10.77 -1.68 11.54
CA LEU A 29 11.49 -1.38 10.31
C LEU A 29 11.35 0.10 9.97
N SER A 30 12.45 0.74 9.57
CA SER A 30 12.45 2.11 9.04
C SER A 30 12.14 2.10 7.54
N SER A 31 11.50 3.16 7.03
CA SER A 31 11.33 3.36 5.59
C SER A 31 12.65 3.68 4.86
N ASP A 32 13.74 3.94 5.59
CA ASP A 32 15.09 4.13 5.02
C ASP A 32 15.61 2.93 4.22
N ILE A 33 15.02 1.73 4.39
CA ILE A 33 15.37 0.55 3.59
C ILE A 33 14.84 0.64 2.15
N VAL A 34 13.93 1.59 1.86
CA VAL A 34 13.48 1.90 0.51
C VAL A 34 14.61 2.62 -0.21
N ASP A 35 15.35 1.88 -1.02
CA ASP A 35 16.51 2.37 -1.73
C ASP A 35 16.18 2.87 -3.16
N ALA A 36 17.22 3.34 -3.86
CA ALA A 36 17.11 3.79 -5.23
C ALA A 36 16.67 2.69 -6.21
N GLN A 37 16.93 1.41 -5.89
CA GLN A 37 16.50 0.30 -6.74
C GLN A 37 14.98 0.16 -6.69
N VAL A 38 14.37 0.22 -5.51
CA VAL A 38 12.90 0.20 -5.36
C VAL A 38 12.25 1.35 -6.13
N ILE A 39 12.80 2.55 -6.02
CA ILE A 39 12.32 3.74 -6.75
C ILE A 39 12.43 3.53 -8.27
N ASN A 40 13.55 2.98 -8.75
CA ASN A 40 13.75 2.70 -10.17
C ASN A 40 12.80 1.60 -10.68
N ASP A 41 12.58 0.54 -9.92
CA ASP A 41 11.64 -0.52 -10.26
C ASP A 41 10.22 0.03 -10.40
N ILE A 42 9.83 0.96 -9.52
CA ILE A 42 8.56 1.70 -9.63
C ILE A 42 8.50 2.49 -10.94
N ARG A 43 9.54 3.26 -11.25
CA ARG A 43 9.61 4.05 -12.49
C ARG A 43 9.52 3.19 -13.76
N VAL A 44 10.07 1.98 -13.75
CA VAL A 44 10.05 1.08 -14.92
C VAL A 44 8.62 0.73 -15.32
N TRP A 45 7.76 0.32 -14.38
CA TRP A 45 6.38 -0.02 -14.74
C TRP A 45 5.48 1.22 -14.89
N LEU A 46 5.82 2.36 -14.27
CA LEU A 46 5.14 3.63 -14.55
C LEU A 46 5.35 4.11 -15.99
N ALA A 47 6.45 3.71 -16.64
CA ALA A 47 6.73 4.06 -18.03
C ALA A 47 5.81 3.35 -19.05
N ASN A 48 4.93 2.44 -18.60
CA ASN A 48 3.94 1.84 -19.49
C ASN A 48 2.99 2.92 -20.04
N PRO A 49 2.77 2.98 -21.36
CA PRO A 49 1.93 4.01 -21.98
C PRO A 49 0.52 4.12 -21.39
N VAL A 50 -0.06 3.03 -20.88
CA VAL A 50 -1.40 3.06 -20.27
C VAL A 50 -1.48 4.04 -19.10
N VAL A 51 -0.41 4.22 -18.34
CA VAL A 51 -0.36 5.12 -17.18
C VAL A 51 -0.56 6.56 -17.65
N GLY A 52 0.32 7.05 -18.52
CA GLY A 52 0.24 8.41 -19.04
C GLY A 52 -1.04 8.70 -19.82
N ILE A 53 -1.47 7.76 -20.70
CA ILE A 53 -2.67 7.93 -21.53
C ILE A 53 -3.92 8.12 -20.68
N LEU A 54 -4.10 7.32 -19.63
CA LEU A 54 -5.30 7.36 -18.80
C LEU A 54 -5.31 8.59 -17.87
N ILE A 55 -4.15 8.99 -17.35
CA ILE A 55 -4.01 10.24 -16.58
C ILE A 55 -4.32 11.45 -17.47
N ASP A 56 -3.72 11.55 -18.66
CA ASP A 56 -3.95 12.66 -19.58
C ASP A 56 -5.42 12.73 -20.03
N ALA A 57 -6.05 11.58 -20.29
CA ALA A 57 -7.47 11.52 -20.63
C ALA A 57 -8.36 12.03 -19.49
N GLN A 58 -8.06 11.66 -18.24
CA GLN A 58 -8.80 12.15 -17.07
C GLN A 58 -8.55 13.64 -16.83
N ASN A 59 -7.30 14.10 -16.88
CA ASN A 59 -6.94 15.52 -16.77
C ASN A 59 -7.70 16.36 -17.80
N LYS A 60 -7.76 15.91 -19.06
CA LYS A 60 -8.52 16.60 -20.10
C LYS A 60 -10.03 16.64 -19.81
N ARG A 61 -10.59 15.55 -19.30
CA ARG A 61 -12.02 15.44 -18.96
C ARG A 61 -12.40 16.31 -17.77
N LEU A 62 -11.48 16.49 -16.82
CA LEU A 62 -11.70 17.15 -15.53
C LEU A 62 -10.94 18.47 -15.36
N ASP A 63 -10.39 19.03 -16.44
CA ASP A 63 -9.52 20.21 -16.41
C ASP A 63 -10.09 21.37 -15.57
N THR A 64 -11.38 21.63 -15.76
CA THR A 64 -12.13 22.71 -15.10
C THR A 64 -13.11 22.19 -14.03
N ILE A 65 -12.91 20.98 -13.50
CA ILE A 65 -13.76 20.46 -12.41
C ILE A 65 -13.69 21.41 -11.19
N PRO A 66 -14.84 21.88 -10.67
CA PRO A 66 -14.85 22.71 -9.47
C PRO A 66 -14.73 21.85 -8.21
N GLN A 67 -14.26 22.47 -7.11
CA GLN A 67 -13.98 21.77 -5.85
C GLN A 67 -15.21 21.08 -5.26
N ASP A 68 -16.38 21.71 -5.31
CA ASP A 68 -17.64 21.11 -4.84
C ASP A 68 -17.98 19.80 -5.55
N ARG A 69 -17.53 19.66 -6.81
CA ARG A 69 -17.73 18.44 -7.60
C ARG A 69 -16.68 17.38 -7.30
N ILE A 70 -15.46 17.77 -6.90
CA ILE A 70 -14.45 16.88 -6.30
C ILE A 70 -14.99 16.31 -4.99
N ASP A 71 -15.41 17.19 -4.07
CA ASP A 71 -15.96 16.81 -2.77
C ASP A 71 -17.18 15.89 -2.92
N ALA A 72 -18.02 16.12 -3.93
CA ALA A 72 -19.17 15.27 -4.22
C ALA A 72 -18.79 13.88 -4.75
N LEU A 73 -17.75 13.74 -5.58
CA LEU A 73 -17.23 12.43 -6.03
C LEU A 73 -16.64 11.67 -4.85
N ASP A 74 -15.94 12.40 -3.99
CA ASP A 74 -15.30 11.86 -2.80
C ASP A 74 -16.32 11.38 -1.75
N GLY A 75 -17.36 12.18 -1.52
CA GLY A 75 -18.52 11.78 -0.72
C GLY A 75 -19.28 10.59 -1.33
N GLN A 76 -19.44 10.54 -2.66
CA GLN A 76 -20.04 9.39 -3.34
C GLN A 76 -19.22 8.11 -3.10
N TRP A 77 -17.89 8.17 -3.26
CA TRP A 77 -17.02 7.02 -3.02
C TRP A 77 -17.17 6.45 -1.61
N ARG A 78 -17.09 7.31 -0.59
CA ARG A 78 -17.26 6.89 0.81
C ARG A 78 -18.65 6.27 1.04
N ALA A 79 -19.68 6.82 0.43
CA ALA A 79 -21.04 6.27 0.53
C ALA A 79 -21.21 4.93 -0.20
N GLU A 80 -20.48 4.70 -1.30
CA GLU A 80 -20.51 3.43 -2.05
C GLU A 80 -19.82 2.30 -1.29
N ARG A 81 -18.77 2.58 -0.51
CA ARG A 81 -18.08 1.56 0.30
C ARG A 81 -19.00 0.80 1.28
N GLU A 82 -20.08 1.45 1.69
CA GLU A 82 -21.07 0.90 2.63
C GLU A 82 -22.31 0.30 1.93
N LYS A 83 -22.28 0.14 0.60
CA LYS A 83 -23.41 -0.30 -0.22
C LYS A 83 -23.02 -1.44 -1.15
N ASP A 84 -24.03 -2.22 -1.57
CA ASP A 84 -23.85 -3.26 -2.60
C ASP A 84 -23.67 -2.65 -4.01
N ASP A 85 -24.36 -1.54 -4.30
CA ASP A 85 -24.24 -0.80 -5.55
C ASP A 85 -23.14 0.25 -5.45
N GLN A 86 -22.06 0.04 -6.21
CA GLN A 86 -20.82 0.81 -6.13
C GLN A 86 -20.35 1.28 -7.52
N PRO A 87 -21.15 2.08 -8.25
CA PRO A 87 -20.86 2.38 -9.65
C PRO A 87 -19.56 3.17 -9.88
N LEU A 88 -19.20 4.13 -9.00
CA LEU A 88 -17.94 4.86 -9.10
C LEU A 88 -16.75 3.96 -8.77
N ILE A 89 -16.82 3.18 -7.68
CA ILE A 89 -15.78 2.23 -7.30
C ILE A 89 -15.57 1.19 -8.42
N ALA A 90 -16.66 0.62 -8.92
CA ALA A 90 -16.62 -0.37 -9.99
C ALA A 90 -16.04 0.21 -11.29
N ALA A 91 -16.45 1.42 -11.69
CA ALA A 91 -15.91 2.08 -12.88
C ALA A 91 -14.41 2.36 -12.73
N THR A 92 -13.95 2.80 -11.56
CA THR A 92 -12.53 3.03 -11.29
C THR A 92 -11.74 1.73 -11.29
N LEU A 93 -12.17 0.70 -10.56
CA LEU A 93 -11.43 -0.57 -10.46
C LEU A 93 -11.44 -1.42 -11.73
N SER A 94 -12.45 -1.27 -12.59
CA SER A 94 -12.55 -2.04 -13.84
C SER A 94 -11.88 -1.39 -15.04
N ASN A 95 -11.31 -0.19 -14.88
CA ASN A 95 -10.67 0.50 -15.99
C ASN A 95 -9.30 -0.09 -16.36
N PRO A 96 -8.77 0.19 -17.58
CA PRO A 96 -7.51 -0.37 -18.04
C PRO A 96 -6.30 -0.08 -17.15
N LEU A 97 -6.25 1.08 -16.50
CA LEU A 97 -5.16 1.45 -15.61
C LEU A 97 -5.21 0.64 -14.31
N SER A 98 -6.38 0.49 -13.70
CA SER A 98 -6.59 -0.35 -12.50
C SER A 98 -6.25 -1.82 -12.77
N ILE A 99 -6.66 -2.36 -13.92
CA ILE A 99 -6.28 -3.71 -14.35
C ILE A 99 -4.75 -3.83 -14.45
N TYR A 100 -4.10 -2.85 -15.06
CA TYR A 100 -2.64 -2.84 -15.21
C TYR A 100 -1.92 -2.79 -13.85
N VAL A 101 -2.26 -1.86 -12.96
CA VAL A 101 -1.59 -1.76 -11.65
C VAL A 101 -1.92 -2.94 -10.74
N THR A 102 -3.08 -3.58 -10.91
CA THR A 102 -3.38 -4.86 -10.24
C THR A 102 -2.44 -5.97 -10.70
N GLN A 103 -2.10 -6.03 -11.99
CA GLN A 103 -1.11 -6.98 -12.51
C GLN A 103 0.30 -6.67 -12.01
N VAL A 104 0.67 -5.39 -11.91
CA VAL A 104 1.94 -4.96 -11.30
C VAL A 104 2.00 -5.40 -9.83
N GLN A 105 0.94 -5.16 -9.06
CA GLN A 105 0.85 -5.60 -7.67
C GLN A 105 1.01 -7.12 -7.57
N ALA A 106 0.25 -7.90 -8.35
CA ALA A 106 0.33 -9.36 -8.34
C ALA A 106 1.74 -9.87 -8.73
N GLY A 107 2.34 -9.28 -9.77
CA GLY A 107 3.68 -9.61 -10.25
C GLY A 107 4.79 -9.23 -9.27
N SER A 108 4.52 -8.34 -8.30
CA SER A 108 5.48 -7.98 -7.25
C SER A 108 5.72 -9.10 -6.22
N VAL A 109 4.89 -10.14 -6.22
CA VAL A 109 4.95 -11.29 -5.31
C VAL A 109 4.98 -10.84 -3.83
N GLY A 110 4.05 -9.95 -3.47
CA GLY A 110 3.85 -9.48 -2.10
C GLY A 110 4.75 -8.31 -1.66
N LEU A 111 5.56 -7.74 -2.55
CA LEU A 111 6.32 -6.53 -2.26
C LEU A 111 5.43 -5.29 -2.26
N TYR A 112 4.51 -5.18 -3.22
CA TYR A 112 3.53 -4.10 -3.27
C TYR A 112 2.19 -4.56 -2.70
N THR A 113 1.62 -3.79 -1.80
CA THR A 113 0.36 -4.10 -1.11
C THR A 113 -0.82 -3.26 -1.59
N GLU A 114 -0.54 -2.06 -2.12
CA GLU A 114 -1.52 -1.17 -2.72
C GLU A 114 -0.81 -0.25 -3.72
N ILE A 115 -1.49 0.07 -4.83
CA ILE A 115 -1.05 1.05 -5.81
C ILE A 115 -2.22 1.98 -6.12
N ILE A 116 -1.99 3.29 -6.04
CA ILE A 116 -2.97 4.33 -6.35
C ILE A 116 -2.33 5.31 -7.33
N VAL A 117 -2.94 5.49 -8.49
CA VAL A 117 -2.54 6.48 -9.48
C VAL A 117 -3.54 7.62 -9.48
N MET A 118 -3.05 8.84 -9.33
CA MET A 118 -3.82 10.07 -9.18
C MET A 118 -3.58 11.02 -10.35
N ASP A 119 -4.60 11.81 -10.69
CA ASP A 119 -4.53 12.86 -11.71
C ASP A 119 -3.99 14.19 -11.16
N ALA A 120 -3.98 15.24 -11.98
CA ALA A 120 -3.48 16.58 -11.62
C ALA A 120 -4.29 17.28 -10.51
N LYS A 121 -5.48 16.76 -10.15
CA LYS A 121 -6.31 17.25 -9.05
C LYS A 121 -6.22 16.35 -7.82
N GLY A 122 -5.48 15.24 -7.91
CA GLY A 122 -5.40 14.23 -6.85
C GLY A 122 -6.58 13.25 -6.86
N LEU A 123 -7.40 13.19 -7.91
CA LEU A 123 -8.46 12.19 -8.01
C LEU A 123 -7.88 10.86 -8.51
N ASN A 124 -8.37 9.75 -7.97
CA ASN A 124 -7.94 8.43 -8.42
C ASN A 124 -8.28 8.20 -9.91
N VAL A 125 -7.27 7.85 -10.69
CA VAL A 125 -7.38 7.45 -12.11
C VAL A 125 -7.42 5.93 -12.21
N GLY A 126 -6.61 5.24 -11.41
CA GLY A 126 -6.58 3.80 -11.35
C GLY A 126 -5.90 3.31 -10.07
N GLN A 127 -6.33 2.17 -9.57
CA GLN A 127 -5.89 1.66 -8.28
C GLN A 127 -6.00 0.14 -8.22
N SER A 128 -5.24 -0.48 -7.33
CA SER A 128 -5.21 -1.94 -7.17
C SER A 128 -6.04 -2.47 -6.00
N ALA A 129 -6.51 -1.58 -5.11
CA ALA A 129 -7.41 -1.87 -4.01
C ALA A 129 -8.42 -0.73 -3.81
N ILE A 130 -9.49 -0.97 -3.06
CA ILE A 130 -10.46 0.09 -2.69
C ILE A 130 -9.84 0.97 -1.62
N THR A 131 -9.61 2.24 -1.95
CA THR A 131 -9.07 3.27 -1.06
C THR A 131 -10.13 3.79 -0.08
N SER A 132 -9.69 4.51 0.96
CA SER A 132 -10.60 5.16 1.91
C SER A 132 -11.57 6.13 1.26
N ASP A 133 -11.05 6.85 0.27
CA ASP A 133 -11.62 7.96 -0.43
C ASP A 133 -11.11 8.05 -1.88
N PHE A 134 -11.77 8.89 -2.68
CA PHE A 134 -11.49 9.02 -4.11
C PHE A 134 -10.56 10.19 -4.41
N TRP A 135 -10.62 11.24 -3.58
CA TRP A 135 -9.72 12.37 -3.66
C TRP A 135 -8.56 12.16 -2.68
N GLN A 136 -7.35 12.38 -3.17
CA GLN A 136 -6.08 12.28 -2.43
C GLN A 136 -5.31 13.60 -2.53
N GLY A 137 -5.93 14.64 -3.12
CA GLY A 137 -5.24 15.88 -3.45
C GLY A 137 -4.88 16.71 -2.23
N ASP A 138 -5.52 16.50 -1.09
CA ASP A 138 -5.20 17.11 0.20
C ASP A 138 -4.16 16.32 1.01
N GLU A 139 -3.86 15.09 0.62
CA GLU A 139 -2.94 14.20 1.31
C GLU A 139 -1.46 14.55 1.06
N ALA A 140 -0.61 14.26 2.06
CA ALA A 140 0.83 14.52 1.97
C ALA A 140 1.50 13.79 0.79
N LYS A 141 1.03 12.57 0.48
CA LYS A 141 1.48 11.77 -0.68
C LYS A 141 1.39 12.55 -2.00
N PHE A 142 0.36 13.37 -2.15
CA PHE A 142 0.13 14.20 -3.33
C PHE A 142 0.85 15.55 -3.19
N GLN A 143 0.62 16.26 -2.08
CA GLN A 143 1.15 17.62 -1.87
C GLN A 143 2.69 17.69 -1.86
N LYS A 144 3.38 16.59 -1.51
CA LYS A 144 4.84 16.52 -1.50
C LYS A 144 5.45 15.93 -2.79
N THR A 145 4.63 15.60 -3.79
CA THR A 145 5.09 15.01 -5.05
C THR A 145 4.68 15.87 -6.25
N TYR A 146 3.47 15.67 -6.77
CA TYR A 146 2.99 16.26 -8.02
C TYR A 146 3.22 17.78 -8.13
N PRO A 147 2.84 18.62 -7.15
CA PRO A 147 3.03 20.07 -7.25
C PRO A 147 4.48 20.52 -7.02
N ILE A 148 5.38 19.62 -6.59
CA ILE A 148 6.77 19.95 -6.23
C ILE A 148 7.67 19.90 -7.46
N ALA A 149 7.74 18.76 -8.15
CA ALA A 149 8.55 18.59 -9.36
C ALA A 149 8.09 17.37 -10.17
N PRO A 150 8.34 17.33 -11.50
CA PRO A 150 7.99 16.18 -12.35
C PRO A 150 8.66 14.86 -11.97
N ASP A 151 9.78 14.90 -11.25
CA ASP A 151 10.55 13.75 -10.80
C ASP A 151 10.55 13.56 -9.27
N ALA A 152 9.75 14.34 -8.53
CA ALA A 152 9.71 14.31 -7.07
C ALA A 152 9.39 12.91 -6.53
N VAL A 153 10.04 12.57 -5.42
CA VAL A 153 9.84 11.34 -4.65
C VAL A 153 9.64 11.72 -3.19
N PHE A 154 8.65 11.11 -2.55
CA PHE A 154 8.38 11.25 -1.12
C PHE A 154 8.07 9.87 -0.54
N VAL A 155 8.93 9.39 0.36
CA VAL A 155 8.70 8.15 1.13
C VAL A 155 8.17 8.54 2.49
N ASP A 156 7.01 7.99 2.86
CA ASP A 156 6.40 8.26 4.15
C ASP A 156 7.06 7.46 5.29
N GLU A 157 6.65 7.75 6.52
CA GLU A 157 7.07 6.97 7.68
C GLU A 157 6.59 5.51 7.57
N ALA A 158 7.34 4.61 8.21
CA ALA A 158 6.96 3.21 8.28
C ALA A 158 5.86 2.98 9.32
N GLU A 159 4.83 2.24 8.94
CA GLU A 159 3.69 1.90 9.80
C GLU A 159 3.50 0.39 9.87
N PHE A 160 3.12 -0.11 11.04
CA PHE A 160 2.81 -1.51 11.23
C PHE A 160 1.36 -1.80 10.83
N HIS A 161 1.17 -2.70 9.87
CA HIS A 161 -0.15 -3.11 9.42
C HIS A 161 -0.60 -4.39 10.15
N ASP A 162 -1.42 -4.22 11.20
CA ASP A 162 -1.89 -5.29 12.09
C ASP A 162 -2.51 -6.47 11.34
N GLY A 163 -3.33 -6.19 10.32
CA GLY A 163 -4.07 -7.23 9.59
C GLY A 163 -3.19 -8.24 8.85
N SER A 164 -1.95 -7.88 8.53
CA SER A 164 -0.97 -8.77 7.88
C SER A 164 0.26 -9.05 8.72
N GLY A 165 0.44 -8.36 9.85
CA GLY A 165 1.63 -8.46 10.68
C GLY A 165 2.91 -7.99 9.96
N THR A 166 2.82 -6.97 9.11
CA THR A 166 3.93 -6.48 8.29
C THR A 166 4.14 -4.99 8.48
N TRP A 167 5.39 -4.54 8.47
CA TRP A 167 5.71 -3.12 8.31
C TRP A 167 5.52 -2.69 6.86
N ARG A 168 4.92 -1.51 6.65
CA ARG A 168 4.66 -0.93 5.34
C ARG A 168 5.07 0.54 5.32
N ALA A 169 5.39 1.06 4.14
CA ALA A 169 5.54 2.49 3.91
C ALA A 169 5.00 2.86 2.53
N GLN A 170 4.47 4.08 2.41
CA GLN A 170 4.04 4.60 1.12
C GLN A 170 5.21 5.27 0.40
N VAL A 171 5.50 4.78 -0.80
CA VAL A 171 6.49 5.35 -1.72
C VAL A 171 5.73 6.13 -2.79
N ASN A 172 5.86 7.46 -2.74
CA ASN A 172 5.07 8.37 -3.55
C ASN A 172 5.95 9.05 -4.60
N LEU A 173 5.51 9.07 -5.85
CA LEU A 173 6.25 9.68 -6.94
C LEU A 173 5.36 10.57 -7.78
N SER A 174 5.92 11.67 -8.28
CA SER A 174 5.33 12.39 -9.41
C SER A 174 5.37 11.52 -10.67
N ILE A 175 4.36 11.67 -11.52
CA ILE A 175 4.31 11.06 -12.84
C ILE A 175 4.45 12.20 -13.86
N ALA A 176 5.46 12.09 -14.73
CA ALA A 176 5.67 13.01 -15.84
C ALA A 176 5.26 12.36 -17.16
N ASN A 177 4.72 13.16 -18.08
CA ASN A 177 4.51 12.74 -19.46
C ASN A 177 5.81 12.76 -20.28
N ALA A 178 5.75 12.34 -21.54
CA ALA A 178 6.91 12.28 -22.43
C ALA A 178 7.59 13.65 -22.69
N SER A 179 6.90 14.77 -22.42
CA SER A 179 7.48 16.11 -22.53
C SER A 179 8.20 16.58 -21.25
N GLY A 180 8.17 15.77 -20.19
CA GLY A 180 8.73 16.10 -18.88
C GLY A 180 7.80 16.94 -18.00
N ALA A 181 6.56 17.18 -18.42
CA ALA A 181 5.57 17.87 -17.60
C ALA A 181 4.94 16.89 -16.61
N ALA A 182 4.83 17.30 -15.34
CA ALA A 182 4.09 16.55 -14.33
C ALA A 182 2.61 16.48 -14.74
N ILE A 183 2.01 15.29 -14.64
CA ILE A 183 0.60 15.02 -15.00
C ILE A 183 -0.21 14.41 -13.87
N GLY A 184 0.45 13.95 -12.81
CA GLY A 184 -0.20 13.34 -11.65
C GLY A 184 0.82 12.78 -10.67
N ALA A 185 0.37 11.88 -9.81
CA ALA A 185 1.20 11.18 -8.83
C ALA A 185 0.82 9.71 -8.73
N VAL A 186 1.72 8.90 -8.18
CA VAL A 186 1.44 7.54 -7.75
C VAL A 186 1.80 7.38 -6.29
N THR A 187 1.03 6.56 -5.59
CA THR A 187 1.38 5.98 -4.29
C THR A 187 1.53 4.49 -4.45
N VAL A 188 2.63 3.95 -3.95
CA VAL A 188 2.90 2.51 -3.88
C VAL A 188 3.13 2.17 -2.43
N GLU A 189 2.21 1.43 -1.83
CA GLU A 189 2.45 0.86 -0.50
C GLU A 189 3.40 -0.35 -0.63
N VAL A 190 4.57 -0.22 0.00
CA VAL A 190 5.63 -1.23 -0.02
C VAL A 190 5.64 -1.98 1.30
N ASN A 191 5.58 -3.31 1.22
CA ASN A 191 5.79 -4.21 2.34
C ASN A 191 7.29 -4.25 2.71
N LEU A 192 7.65 -3.47 3.74
CA LEU A 192 9.02 -3.36 4.23
C LEU A 192 9.53 -4.68 4.81
N THR A 193 8.67 -5.49 5.42
CA THR A 193 9.04 -6.82 5.92
C THR A 193 9.51 -7.73 4.78
N GLU A 194 8.78 -7.74 3.66
CA GLU A 194 9.19 -8.50 2.47
C GLU A 194 10.43 -7.91 1.80
N LEU A 195 10.55 -6.58 1.74
CA LEU A 195 11.72 -5.90 1.20
C LEU A 195 12.99 -6.27 1.99
N ALA A 196 12.94 -6.16 3.32
CA ALA A 196 14.07 -6.51 4.18
C ALA A 196 14.48 -7.98 4.01
N ARG A 197 13.51 -8.90 3.88
CA ARG A 197 13.77 -10.31 3.59
C ARG A 197 14.50 -10.49 2.26
N ARG A 198 14.09 -9.80 1.19
CA ARG A 198 14.74 -9.86 -0.13
C ARG A 198 16.17 -9.30 -0.08
N GLN A 199 16.37 -8.16 0.57
CA GLN A 199 17.69 -7.55 0.71
C GLN A 199 18.65 -8.45 1.50
N ALA A 200 18.18 -9.09 2.58
CA ALA A 200 18.98 -10.04 3.35
C ALA A 200 19.44 -11.25 2.52
N LEU A 201 18.57 -11.77 1.64
CA LEU A 201 18.91 -12.87 0.73
C LEU A 201 19.85 -12.44 -0.41
N ALA A 202 19.77 -11.19 -0.86
CA ALA A 202 20.67 -10.67 -1.90
C ALA A 202 22.08 -10.39 -1.36
N ALA A 203 22.22 -10.19 -0.05
CA ALA A 203 23.49 -9.95 0.63
C ALA A 203 24.23 -11.23 1.07
N SER A 204 23.57 -12.40 0.99
CA SER A 204 24.13 -13.72 1.32
C SER A 204 24.69 -14.44 0.10
#